data_AF-A0AAD9Z5E3-F1
#
_entry.id   AF-A0AAD9Z5E3-F1
#
_cell.length_a   1.000
_cell.length_b   1.000
_cell.length_c   1.000
_cell.angle_alpha   90.00
_cell.angle_beta   90.00
_cell.angle_gamma   90.00
#
_symmetry.space_group_name_H-M   'P 1'
#
loop_
_entity.id
_entity.type
_entity.pdbx_description
1 polymer ?
#
loop_
_entity_poly.entity_id
_entity_poly.type
_entity_poly.pdbx_seq_one_letter_code
_entity_poly.pdbx_strand_id
1 'polypeptide(L)'
;MAYSDFRDRGLAALRRDGDGNLSLDRGFTSKGGRQIRVRILQQGKPIASTTKVTESTSEDESVEEEILNARNSIFDEELHHEIHREARNLINQGVRCVGTSVLIPFETDKQIEIDLVTSESSASEDFIGSSPVVDNVAISLRILLSYAHRQSLQNRSQKPPPLRESRNPRPLYALLKPVIEYFQHRSHVQSMQTFLEQLRKTLAVAGLDLATETFESFQDLAVASSATNKPYDSSIETLLQQLTSCPHSTTTLHLPDGATNVKIDIHTALHPPTLGSSFHVFNNNILPMSPVAQLPPSAQYSSLAPLESYITHTTSLSILQYLLSQFSTWHAFSPCSNSIMRNRPGSRDREIVSVVLDKGQLGLTWQRNGRLNDQGTWTWDDLGVEGIGEKRSLVDVFRTF
;
A
#
# COMPACT_ATOMS: atom_id res chain seq x y z
N MET A 1 20.77 -13.13 -19.32
CA MET A 1 20.91 -14.45 -19.99
C MET A 1 20.09 -15.44 -19.20
N ALA A 2 19.15 -16.09 -19.90
CA ALA A 2 18.06 -16.91 -19.38
C ALA A 2 18.49 -18.16 -18.60
N TYR A 3 17.54 -18.74 -17.86
CA TYR A 3 17.62 -20.06 -17.20
C TYR A 3 18.23 -21.14 -18.13
N SER A 4 18.91 -22.16 -17.57
CA SER A 4 19.53 -23.24 -18.37
C SER A 4 18.57 -23.90 -19.35
N ASP A 5 17.30 -24.06 -18.98
CA ASP A 5 16.30 -24.73 -19.82
C ASP A 5 15.73 -23.79 -20.90
N PHE A 6 15.91 -22.47 -20.76
CA PHE A 6 15.57 -21.46 -21.75
C PHE A 6 16.78 -21.06 -22.61
N ARG A 7 18.01 -21.27 -22.13
CA ARG A 7 19.25 -20.99 -22.88
C ARG A 7 19.31 -21.79 -24.18
N ASP A 8 18.93 -23.07 -24.12
CA ASP A 8 18.96 -23.96 -25.27
C ASP A 8 17.76 -23.72 -26.22
N ARG A 9 16.75 -22.94 -25.78
CA ARG A 9 15.61 -22.50 -26.59
C ARG A 9 15.83 -21.15 -27.28
N GLY A 10 16.94 -20.45 -26.97
CA GLY A 10 17.28 -19.15 -27.55
C GLY A 10 17.96 -19.21 -28.92
N LEU A 11 18.03 -20.38 -29.56
CA LEU A 11 18.70 -20.60 -30.83
C LEU A 11 17.69 -21.18 -31.84
N ALA A 12 17.65 -20.60 -33.03
CA ALA A 12 16.85 -21.08 -34.15
C ALA A 12 17.69 -21.01 -35.44
N ALA A 13 17.50 -21.97 -36.34
CA ALA A 13 18.22 -22.01 -37.61
C ALA A 13 17.42 -21.27 -38.69
N LEU A 14 18.08 -20.44 -39.50
CA LEU A 14 17.45 -19.86 -40.68
C LEU A 14 17.51 -20.88 -41.83
N ARG A 15 16.36 -21.18 -42.43
CA ARG A 15 16.24 -22.04 -43.60
C ARG A 15 15.82 -21.24 -44.81
N ARG A 16 16.41 -21.56 -45.95
CA ARG A 16 15.97 -21.04 -47.24
C ARG A 16 15.01 -22.03 -47.86
N ASP A 17 13.82 -21.58 -48.20
CA ASP A 17 12.82 -22.39 -48.89
C ASP A 17 13.16 -22.51 -50.39
N GLY A 18 12.48 -23.42 -51.08
CA GLY A 18 12.66 -23.69 -52.52
C GLY A 18 12.47 -22.46 -53.41
N ASP A 19 11.63 -21.52 -52.96
CA ASP A 19 11.34 -20.25 -53.65
C ASP A 19 12.36 -19.14 -53.31
N GLY A 20 13.37 -19.45 -52.49
CA GLY A 20 14.42 -18.52 -52.11
C GLY A 20 14.10 -17.63 -50.90
N ASN A 21 12.89 -17.73 -50.35
CA ASN A 21 12.46 -17.07 -49.12
C ASN A 21 13.17 -17.65 -47.89
N LEU A 22 13.36 -16.83 -46.86
CA LEU A 22 13.95 -17.24 -45.59
C LEU A 22 12.83 -17.54 -44.58
N SER A 23 13.00 -18.59 -43.78
CA SER A 23 12.08 -18.98 -42.70
C SER A 23 12.87 -19.37 -41.45
N LEU A 24 12.30 -19.13 -40.28
CA LEU A 24 12.93 -19.50 -39.01
C LEU A 24 12.52 -20.93 -38.60
N ASP A 25 13.50 -21.84 -38.51
CA ASP A 25 13.29 -23.16 -37.92
C ASP A 25 13.32 -23.03 -36.39
N ARG A 26 12.12 -22.76 -35.84
CA ARG A 26 11.85 -22.56 -34.42
C ARG A 26 11.90 -23.84 -33.57
N GLY A 27 12.22 -25.00 -34.16
CA GLY A 27 12.30 -26.28 -33.44
C GLY A 27 10.99 -26.68 -32.73
N PHE A 28 11.08 -27.18 -31.49
CA PHE A 28 9.92 -27.63 -30.68
C PHE A 28 9.04 -26.50 -30.12
N THR A 29 9.35 -25.23 -30.40
CA THR A 29 8.51 -24.11 -29.92
C THR A 29 7.26 -24.01 -30.81
N SER A 30 6.09 -23.82 -30.18
CA SER A 30 4.81 -23.77 -30.89
C SER A 30 4.82 -22.68 -31.95
N LYS A 31 4.18 -22.93 -33.11
CA LYS A 31 4.15 -21.97 -34.23
C LYS A 31 3.57 -20.60 -33.87
N GLY A 32 2.73 -20.52 -32.84
CA GLY A 32 2.22 -19.26 -32.28
C GLY A 32 3.08 -18.72 -31.13
N GLY A 33 3.24 -17.39 -31.12
CA GLY A 33 3.83 -16.66 -29.99
C GLY A 33 3.07 -16.92 -28.70
N ARG A 34 3.80 -16.88 -27.58
CA ARG A 34 3.21 -16.93 -26.23
C ARG A 34 3.44 -15.60 -25.54
N GLN A 35 2.41 -15.09 -24.89
CA GLN A 35 2.46 -13.82 -24.21
C GLN A 35 1.91 -13.95 -22.79
N ILE A 36 2.51 -13.23 -21.85
CA ILE A 36 1.92 -13.00 -20.54
C ILE A 36 0.67 -12.14 -20.71
N ARG A 37 -0.43 -12.61 -20.16
CA ARG A 37 -1.67 -11.87 -19.99
C ARG A 37 -1.92 -11.66 -18.50
N VAL A 38 -2.33 -10.43 -18.17
CA VAL A 38 -2.75 -10.06 -16.82
C VAL A 38 -4.23 -9.69 -16.88
N ARG A 39 -5.02 -10.10 -15.88
CA ARG A 39 -6.45 -9.80 -15.78
C ARG A 39 -6.80 -9.37 -14.37
N ILE A 40 -7.79 -8.49 -14.23
CA ILE A 40 -8.45 -8.25 -12.94
C ILE A 40 -9.74 -9.06 -12.94
N LEU A 41 -9.88 -9.92 -11.95
CA LEU A 41 -11.08 -10.68 -11.66
C LEU A 41 -11.85 -10.00 -10.54
N GLN A 42 -13.17 -9.86 -10.68
CA GLN A 42 -14.08 -9.49 -9.60
C GLN A 42 -15.07 -10.64 -9.44
N GLN A 43 -15.17 -11.21 -8.22
CA GLN A 43 -16.00 -12.40 -7.96
C GLN A 43 -15.75 -13.55 -8.97
N GLY A 44 -14.49 -13.73 -9.40
CA GLY A 44 -14.09 -14.76 -10.35
C GLY A 44 -14.40 -14.45 -11.82
N LYS A 45 -14.96 -13.29 -12.15
CA LYS A 45 -15.21 -12.85 -13.54
C LYS A 45 -14.18 -11.79 -13.96
N PRO A 46 -13.56 -11.92 -15.15
CA PRO A 46 -12.63 -10.92 -15.63
C PRO A 46 -13.35 -9.61 -15.97
N ILE A 47 -12.92 -8.52 -15.34
CA ILE A 47 -13.43 -7.16 -15.57
C ILE A 47 -12.46 -6.30 -16.36
N ALA A 48 -11.17 -6.63 -16.32
CA ALA A 48 -10.15 -5.98 -17.13
C ALA A 48 -9.06 -6.97 -17.57
N SER A 49 -8.43 -6.69 -18.71
CA SER A 49 -7.33 -7.48 -19.25
C SER A 49 -6.25 -6.57 -19.85
N THR A 50 -5.02 -7.07 -19.95
CA THR A 50 -3.93 -6.38 -20.65
C THR A 50 -4.40 -6.10 -22.08
N THR A 51 -4.12 -4.89 -22.56
CA THR A 51 -4.42 -4.52 -23.94
C THR A 51 -3.62 -5.44 -24.88
N LYS A 52 -4.30 -6.11 -25.82
CA LYS A 52 -3.64 -6.99 -26.79
C LYS A 52 -2.54 -6.19 -27.49
N VAL A 53 -1.30 -6.64 -27.37
CA VAL A 53 -0.29 -6.24 -28.36
C VAL A 53 -0.67 -7.05 -29.59
N THR A 54 -1.32 -6.39 -30.54
CA THR A 54 -1.70 -6.98 -31.82
C THR A 54 -0.45 -7.53 -32.50
N GLU A 55 -0.17 -8.82 -32.33
CA GLU A 55 0.69 -9.56 -33.22
C GLU A 55 -0.11 -9.71 -34.51
N SER A 56 0.17 -8.86 -35.47
CA SER A 56 -0.31 -8.98 -36.83
C SER A 56 0.37 -10.20 -37.46
N THR A 57 -0.08 -11.40 -37.13
CA THR A 57 0.18 -12.61 -37.94
C THR A 57 -0.55 -12.46 -39.28
N SER A 58 -0.12 -11.50 -40.09
CA SER A 58 -0.32 -11.56 -41.53
C SER A 58 0.61 -12.65 -42.07
N GLU A 59 0.14 -13.40 -43.06
CA GLU A 59 0.96 -14.41 -43.76
C GLU A 59 2.21 -13.80 -44.44
N ASP A 60 2.32 -12.47 -44.46
CA ASP A 60 3.45 -11.66 -44.94
C ASP A 60 4.37 -11.12 -43.81
N GLU A 61 4.39 -11.72 -42.61
CA GLU A 61 5.36 -11.32 -41.57
C GLU A 61 6.81 -11.50 -42.07
N SER A 62 7.60 -10.45 -41.92
CA SER A 62 9.03 -10.48 -42.24
C SER A 62 9.78 -11.44 -41.30
N VAL A 63 10.91 -12.01 -41.75
CA VAL A 63 11.74 -12.87 -40.90
C VAL A 63 12.23 -12.12 -39.66
N GLU A 64 12.43 -10.82 -39.77
CA GLU A 64 12.76 -9.94 -38.65
C GLU A 64 11.66 -9.90 -37.59
N GLU A 65 10.39 -9.75 -37.99
CA GLU A 65 9.23 -9.83 -37.09
C GLU A 65 9.10 -11.24 -36.51
N GLU A 66 9.35 -12.27 -37.31
CA GLU A 66 9.36 -13.66 -36.87
C GLU A 66 10.38 -13.89 -35.73
N ILE A 67 11.58 -13.30 -35.85
CA ILE A 67 12.63 -13.34 -34.83
C ILE A 67 12.24 -12.54 -33.58
N LEU A 68 11.65 -11.35 -33.75
CA LEU A 68 11.21 -10.50 -32.63
C LEU A 68 10.11 -11.18 -31.81
N ASN A 69 9.13 -11.77 -32.49
CA ASN A 69 8.03 -12.53 -31.87
C ASN A 69 8.57 -13.75 -31.12
N ALA A 70 9.50 -14.51 -31.73
CA ALA A 70 10.14 -15.65 -31.07
C ALA A 70 10.92 -15.22 -29.82
N ARG A 71 11.68 -14.12 -29.89
CA ARG A 71 12.42 -13.58 -28.74
C ARG A 71 11.50 -13.15 -27.61
N ASN A 72 10.44 -12.41 -27.93
CA ASN A 72 9.46 -11.94 -26.94
C ASN A 72 8.71 -13.11 -26.30
N SER A 73 8.37 -14.13 -27.10
CA SER A 73 7.72 -15.35 -26.61
C SER A 73 8.60 -16.11 -25.62
N ILE A 74 9.90 -16.28 -25.89
CA ILE A 74 10.82 -16.93 -24.95
C ILE A 74 10.95 -16.12 -23.66
N PHE A 75 10.97 -14.79 -23.76
CA PHE A 75 11.03 -13.90 -22.61
C PHE A 75 9.79 -14.03 -21.72
N ASP A 76 8.60 -14.06 -22.32
CA ASP A 76 7.34 -14.21 -21.59
C ASP A 76 7.16 -15.64 -21.02
N GLU A 77 7.69 -16.68 -21.68
CA GLU A 77 7.78 -18.04 -21.10
C GLU A 77 8.70 -18.07 -19.86
N GLU A 78 9.87 -17.44 -19.92
CA GLU A 78 10.77 -17.35 -18.77
C GLU A 78 10.12 -16.56 -17.63
N LEU A 79 9.44 -15.46 -17.96
CA LEU A 79 8.70 -14.66 -16.99
C LEU A 79 7.62 -15.49 -16.28
N HIS A 80 6.82 -16.24 -17.03
CA HIS A 80 5.79 -17.13 -16.48
C HIS A 80 6.38 -18.17 -15.51
N HIS A 81 7.51 -18.76 -15.89
CA HIS A 81 8.20 -19.76 -15.09
C HIS A 81 8.71 -19.18 -13.77
N GLU A 82 9.38 -18.02 -13.80
CA GLU A 82 9.90 -17.39 -12.59
C GLU A 82 8.78 -16.85 -11.70
N ILE A 83 7.69 -16.33 -12.27
CA ILE A 83 6.46 -15.97 -11.54
C ILE A 83 5.91 -17.19 -10.77
N HIS A 84 5.77 -18.34 -11.43
CA HIS A 84 5.33 -19.57 -10.76
C HIS A 84 6.30 -20.04 -9.68
N ARG A 85 7.61 -19.87 -9.90
CA ARG A 85 8.63 -20.26 -8.94
C ARG A 85 8.58 -19.39 -7.69
N GLU A 86 8.36 -18.09 -7.84
CA GLU A 86 8.20 -17.16 -6.73
C GLU A 86 6.84 -17.33 -6.02
N ALA A 87 5.75 -17.50 -6.77
CA ALA A 87 4.39 -17.65 -6.23
C ALA A 87 4.28 -18.78 -5.20
N ARG A 88 5.01 -19.89 -5.40
CA ARG A 88 5.08 -21.01 -4.44
C ARG A 88 5.62 -20.60 -3.06
N ASN A 89 6.44 -19.55 -2.98
CA ASN A 89 6.97 -19.02 -1.71
C ASN A 89 6.08 -17.92 -1.11
N LEU A 90 5.06 -17.46 -1.84
CA LEU A 90 4.18 -16.36 -1.44
C LEU A 90 2.76 -16.85 -1.08
N ILE A 91 2.58 -18.15 -0.82
CA ILE A 91 1.30 -18.74 -0.40
C ILE A 91 0.76 -18.07 0.86
N ASN A 92 1.65 -17.76 1.82
CA ASN A 92 1.29 -17.06 3.06
C ASN A 92 0.80 -15.63 2.84
N GLN A 93 1.05 -15.06 1.64
CA GLN A 93 0.58 -13.73 1.23
C GLN A 93 -0.71 -13.79 0.41
N GLY A 94 -1.38 -14.96 0.38
CA GLY A 94 -2.62 -15.16 -0.34
C GLY A 94 -2.45 -15.46 -1.83
N VAL A 95 -1.21 -15.57 -2.34
CA VAL A 95 -0.93 -15.95 -3.73
C VAL A 95 -1.30 -17.41 -3.95
N ARG A 96 -2.02 -17.70 -5.03
CA ARG A 96 -2.46 -19.07 -5.39
C ARG A 96 -2.02 -19.40 -6.81
N CYS A 97 -1.52 -20.63 -6.99
CA CYS A 97 -1.28 -21.17 -8.32
C CYS A 97 -2.47 -22.09 -8.68
N VAL A 98 -3.19 -21.79 -9.76
CA VAL A 98 -4.33 -22.57 -10.26
C VAL A 98 -4.01 -23.01 -11.68
N GLY A 99 -3.61 -24.27 -11.85
CA GLY A 99 -3.17 -24.78 -13.15
C GLY A 99 -1.95 -24.03 -13.67
N THR A 100 -2.12 -23.30 -14.77
CA THR A 100 -1.11 -22.44 -15.41
C THR A 100 -1.25 -20.96 -15.06
N SER A 101 -2.21 -20.61 -14.21
CA SER A 101 -2.46 -19.23 -13.78
C SER A 101 -1.97 -18.98 -12.36
N VAL A 102 -1.52 -17.76 -12.09
CA VAL A 102 -1.20 -17.26 -10.75
C VAL A 102 -2.21 -16.19 -10.37
N LEU A 103 -2.86 -16.38 -9.23
CA LEU A 103 -3.83 -15.46 -8.64
C LEU A 103 -3.20 -14.71 -7.47
N ILE A 104 -3.34 -13.39 -7.48
CA ILE A 104 -2.80 -12.47 -6.49
C ILE A 104 -3.97 -11.67 -5.90
N PRO A 105 -4.08 -11.54 -4.57
CA PRO A 105 -5.10 -10.70 -3.96
C PRO A 105 -4.90 -9.24 -4.36
N PHE A 106 -5.98 -8.57 -4.76
CA PHE A 106 -5.96 -7.16 -5.18
C PHE A 106 -7.24 -6.48 -4.70
N GLU A 107 -7.15 -5.51 -3.78
CA GLU A 107 -8.33 -4.92 -3.12
C GLU A 107 -9.21 -5.99 -2.39
N THR A 108 -10.34 -5.58 -1.81
CA THR A 108 -11.17 -6.45 -0.95
C THR A 108 -11.91 -7.55 -1.72
N ASP A 109 -12.34 -7.28 -2.95
CA ASP A 109 -13.22 -8.15 -3.75
C ASP A 109 -12.66 -8.51 -5.13
N LYS A 110 -11.43 -8.07 -5.43
CA LYS A 110 -10.78 -8.32 -6.72
C LYS A 110 -9.53 -9.18 -6.55
N GLN A 111 -9.08 -9.74 -7.67
CA GLN A 111 -7.87 -10.53 -7.76
C GLN A 111 -7.18 -10.23 -9.09
N ILE A 112 -5.86 -10.26 -9.11
CA ILE A 112 -5.09 -10.20 -10.34
C ILE A 112 -4.75 -11.64 -10.74
N GLU A 113 -5.13 -12.02 -11.96
CA GLU A 113 -4.75 -13.29 -12.58
C GLU A 113 -3.64 -13.04 -13.61
N ILE A 114 -2.60 -13.86 -13.56
CA ILE A 114 -1.49 -13.85 -14.51
C ILE A 114 -1.41 -15.22 -15.16
N ASP A 115 -1.56 -15.28 -16.48
CA ASP A 115 -1.48 -16.50 -17.28
C ASP A 115 -0.62 -16.32 -18.54
N LEU A 116 -0.20 -17.45 -19.12
CA LEU A 116 0.51 -17.47 -20.40
C LEU A 116 -0.46 -17.95 -21.48
N VAL A 117 -0.68 -17.12 -22.48
CA VAL A 117 -1.60 -17.40 -23.60
C VAL A 117 -0.86 -17.52 -24.91
N THR A 118 -1.39 -18.35 -25.82
CA THR A 118 -0.95 -18.41 -27.21
C THR A 118 -1.71 -17.38 -28.05
N SER A 119 -1.09 -16.84 -29.10
CA SER A 119 -1.71 -15.85 -29.98
C SER A 119 -3.05 -16.32 -30.54
N GLU A 120 -3.20 -17.62 -30.83
CA GLU A 120 -4.46 -18.24 -31.29
C GLU A 120 -5.57 -18.26 -30.22
N SER A 121 -5.23 -18.49 -28.95
CA SER A 121 -6.19 -18.51 -27.84
C SER A 121 -6.73 -17.11 -27.52
N SER A 122 -5.94 -16.07 -27.80
CA SER A 122 -6.26 -14.69 -27.45
C SER A 122 -7.38 -14.08 -28.31
N ALA A 123 -7.64 -14.64 -29.51
CA ALA A 123 -8.61 -14.10 -30.47
C ALA A 123 -10.08 -14.31 -30.05
N SER A 124 -10.35 -15.24 -29.14
CA SER A 124 -11.71 -15.71 -28.82
C SER A 124 -12.38 -15.05 -27.60
N GLU A 125 -11.68 -14.20 -26.86
CA GLU A 125 -12.25 -13.52 -25.68
C GLU A 125 -12.73 -12.11 -26.06
N ASP A 126 -14.03 -11.87 -25.89
CA ASP A 126 -14.72 -10.58 -26.03
C ASP A 126 -13.94 -9.48 -25.33
N PHE A 127 -13.92 -8.27 -25.89
CA PHE A 127 -13.13 -7.13 -25.42
C PHE A 127 -13.47 -6.77 -23.96
N ILE A 128 -12.72 -7.34 -23.02
CA ILE A 128 -12.79 -7.04 -21.59
C ILE A 128 -12.13 -5.67 -21.40
N GLY A 129 -12.70 -4.80 -20.57
CA GLY A 129 -12.24 -3.41 -20.42
C GLY A 129 -10.72 -3.29 -20.20
N SER A 130 -10.10 -2.23 -20.72
CA SER A 130 -8.69 -1.95 -20.43
C SER A 130 -8.57 -1.17 -19.13
N SER A 131 -7.66 -1.58 -18.25
CA SER A 131 -7.33 -0.86 -17.02
C SER A 131 -5.83 -0.59 -16.98
N PRO A 132 -5.40 0.64 -16.67
CA PRO A 132 -3.98 1.00 -16.63
C PRO A 132 -3.22 0.17 -15.60
N VAL A 133 -3.90 -0.33 -14.55
CA VAL A 133 -3.28 -1.19 -13.53
C VAL A 133 -2.76 -2.49 -14.16
N VAL A 134 -3.51 -3.06 -15.08
CA VAL A 134 -3.19 -4.35 -15.70
C VAL A 134 -1.98 -4.24 -16.62
N ASP A 135 -1.96 -3.19 -17.44
CA ASP A 135 -0.83 -2.89 -18.33
C ASP A 135 0.41 -2.53 -17.49
N ASN A 136 0.25 -1.73 -16.44
CA ASN A 136 1.34 -1.38 -15.53
C ASN A 136 1.94 -2.61 -14.85
N VAL A 137 1.12 -3.55 -14.35
CA VAL A 137 1.62 -4.79 -13.74
C VAL A 137 2.39 -5.62 -14.76
N ALA A 138 1.86 -5.80 -15.97
CA ALA A 138 2.54 -6.55 -17.02
C ALA A 138 3.90 -5.92 -17.38
N ILE A 139 3.94 -4.59 -17.52
CA ILE A 139 5.17 -3.84 -17.80
C ILE A 139 6.15 -3.95 -16.64
N SER A 140 5.70 -3.74 -15.40
CA SER A 140 6.53 -3.85 -14.19
C SER A 140 7.18 -5.23 -14.07
N LEU A 141 6.44 -6.31 -14.33
CA LEU A 141 6.97 -7.68 -14.28
C LEU A 141 8.09 -7.90 -15.32
N ARG A 142 7.90 -7.42 -16.56
CA ARG A 142 8.92 -7.49 -17.61
C ARG A 142 10.17 -6.68 -17.26
N ILE A 143 9.97 -5.49 -16.67
CA ILE A 143 11.06 -4.63 -16.20
C ILE A 143 11.83 -5.30 -15.05
N LEU A 144 11.12 -5.87 -14.07
CA LEU A 144 11.72 -6.55 -12.92
C LEU A 144 12.52 -7.80 -13.33
N LEU A 145 12.03 -8.57 -14.31
CA LEU A 145 12.79 -9.69 -14.86
C LEU A 145 14.07 -9.23 -15.55
N SER A 146 13.97 -8.17 -16.37
CA SER A 146 15.13 -7.56 -17.02
C SER A 146 16.17 -7.08 -15.99
N TYR A 147 15.71 -6.48 -14.89
CA TYR A 147 16.56 -6.07 -13.78
C TYR A 147 17.24 -7.27 -13.09
N ALA A 148 16.48 -8.32 -12.78
CA ALA A 148 17.01 -9.53 -12.17
C ALA A 148 18.06 -10.22 -13.06
N HIS A 149 17.87 -10.21 -14.38
CA HIS A 149 18.87 -10.69 -15.34
C HIS A 149 20.17 -9.87 -15.30
N ARG A 150 20.07 -8.54 -15.20
CA ARG A 150 21.24 -7.65 -15.08
C ARG A 150 21.98 -7.90 -13.77
N GLN A 151 21.25 -7.97 -12.65
CA GLN A 151 21.83 -8.25 -11.34
C GLN A 151 22.53 -9.63 -11.31
N SER A 152 21.91 -10.64 -11.93
CA SER A 152 22.52 -11.97 -12.08
C SER A 152 23.82 -11.91 -12.90
N LEU A 153 23.84 -11.14 -13.99
CA LEU A 153 25.05 -10.94 -14.80
C LEU A 153 26.15 -10.23 -14.00
N GLN A 154 25.82 -9.16 -13.27
CA GLN A 154 26.75 -8.44 -12.41
C GLN A 154 27.31 -9.35 -11.31
N ASN A 155 26.47 -10.16 -10.64
CA ASN A 155 26.92 -11.09 -9.62
C ASN A 155 27.87 -12.17 -10.19
N ARG A 156 27.68 -12.56 -11.46
CA ARG A 156 28.55 -13.54 -12.14
C ARG A 156 29.85 -12.95 -12.65
N SER A 157 29.89 -11.66 -12.95
CA SER A 157 31.14 -10.98 -13.37
C SER A 157 32.03 -10.62 -12.17
N GLN A 158 31.46 -10.58 -10.97
CA GLN A 158 32.23 -10.44 -9.73
C GLN A 158 33.02 -11.70 -9.40
N LYS A 159 34.10 -11.54 -8.63
CA LYS A 159 34.93 -12.67 -8.18
C LYS A 159 34.06 -13.67 -7.44
N PRO A 160 34.12 -14.96 -7.80
CA PRO A 160 33.26 -15.96 -7.18
C PRO A 160 33.54 -16.05 -5.68
N PRO A 161 32.51 -16.25 -4.85
CA PRO A 161 32.70 -16.48 -3.43
C PRO A 161 33.55 -17.75 -3.20
N PRO A 162 34.24 -17.86 -2.05
CA PRO A 162 35.03 -19.04 -1.72
C PRO A 162 34.18 -20.31 -1.81
N LEU A 163 34.80 -21.41 -2.25
CA LEU A 163 34.16 -22.71 -2.43
C LEU A 163 33.44 -23.11 -1.13
N ARG A 164 32.11 -23.22 -1.20
CA ARG A 164 31.28 -23.78 -0.12
C ARG A 164 30.98 -25.24 -0.44
N GLU A 165 30.93 -26.08 0.57
CA GLU A 165 30.59 -27.51 0.44
C GLU A 165 29.17 -27.74 -0.11
N SER A 166 28.29 -26.74 0.03
CA SER A 166 26.92 -26.78 -0.48
C SER A 166 26.76 -25.91 -1.73
N ARG A 167 26.21 -26.50 -2.79
CA ARG A 167 25.79 -25.79 -4.00
C ARG A 167 24.63 -24.86 -3.63
N ASN A 168 24.87 -23.55 -3.61
CA ASN A 168 23.82 -22.58 -3.35
C ASN A 168 22.67 -22.79 -4.37
N PRO A 169 21.41 -22.95 -3.91
CA PRO A 169 20.27 -22.90 -4.81
C PRO A 169 20.28 -21.52 -5.51
N ARG A 170 19.90 -21.49 -6.79
CA ARG A 170 19.82 -20.22 -7.53
C ARG A 170 18.90 -19.26 -6.77
N PRO A 171 19.29 -17.99 -6.57
CA PRO A 171 18.42 -17.02 -5.91
C PRO A 171 17.08 -16.95 -6.66
N LEU A 172 16.00 -16.83 -5.89
CA LEU A 172 14.68 -16.57 -6.44
C LEU A 172 14.63 -15.11 -6.88
N TYR A 173 14.07 -14.85 -8.06
CA TYR A 173 13.81 -13.48 -8.49
C TYR A 173 12.60 -12.93 -7.73
N ALA A 174 12.70 -11.68 -7.28
CA ALA A 174 11.62 -10.96 -6.62
C ALA A 174 10.86 -10.17 -7.69
N LEU A 175 9.86 -10.80 -8.30
CA LEU A 175 9.02 -10.24 -9.37
C LEU A 175 7.64 -9.86 -8.83
N LEU A 176 6.95 -10.82 -8.21
CA LEU A 176 5.64 -10.64 -7.60
C LEU A 176 5.72 -9.88 -6.28
N LYS A 177 6.76 -10.15 -5.49
CA LYS A 177 6.86 -9.61 -4.14
C LYS A 177 6.82 -8.07 -4.11
N PRO A 178 7.62 -7.32 -4.90
CA PRO A 178 7.53 -5.86 -4.90
C PRO A 178 6.16 -5.33 -5.33
N VAL A 179 5.51 -6.03 -6.26
CA VAL A 179 4.15 -5.67 -6.75
C VAL A 179 3.12 -5.86 -5.65
N ILE A 180 3.18 -6.96 -4.90
CA ILE A 180 2.28 -7.23 -3.77
C ILE A 180 2.54 -6.26 -2.62
N GLU A 181 3.81 -6.00 -2.29
CA GLU A 181 4.21 -5.01 -1.28
C GLU A 181 3.60 -3.63 -1.60
N TYR A 182 3.69 -3.21 -2.87
CA TYR A 182 3.10 -1.97 -3.34
C TYR A 182 1.58 -1.93 -3.17
N PHE A 183 0.86 -2.98 -3.57
CA PHE A 183 -0.59 -3.03 -3.43
C PHE A 183 -1.05 -3.03 -1.98
N GLN A 184 -0.41 -3.83 -1.12
CA GLN A 184 -0.71 -3.85 0.31
C GLN A 184 -0.43 -2.49 0.94
N HIS A 185 0.70 -1.86 0.61
CA HIS A 185 1.05 -0.54 1.10
C HIS A 185 0.01 0.51 0.71
N ARG A 186 -0.31 0.59 -0.60
CA ARG A 186 -1.29 1.55 -1.11
C ARG A 186 -2.67 1.36 -0.46
N SER A 187 -3.10 0.11 -0.27
CA SER A 187 -4.36 -0.20 0.40
C SER A 187 -4.38 0.32 1.85
N HIS A 188 -3.30 0.13 2.60
CA HIS A 188 -3.21 0.59 3.99
C HIS A 188 -3.12 2.12 4.08
N VAL A 189 -2.33 2.76 3.20
CA VAL A 189 -2.24 4.23 3.12
C VAL A 189 -3.62 4.82 2.80
N GLN A 190 -4.33 4.27 1.82
CA GLN A 190 -5.67 4.74 1.44
C GLN A 190 -6.69 4.55 2.57
N SER A 191 -6.64 3.41 3.27
CA SER A 191 -7.51 3.15 4.43
C SER A 191 -7.27 4.18 5.55
N MET A 192 -5.99 4.46 5.84
CA MET A 192 -5.59 5.49 6.80
C MET A 192 -6.06 6.88 6.39
N GLN A 193 -5.84 7.28 5.14
CA GLN A 193 -6.28 8.57 4.62
C GLN A 193 -7.80 8.72 4.71
N THR A 194 -8.55 7.66 4.41
CA THR A 194 -10.01 7.67 4.52
C THR A 194 -10.46 7.87 5.97
N PHE A 195 -9.84 7.16 6.91
CA PHE A 195 -10.08 7.32 8.34
C PHE A 195 -9.75 8.74 8.84
N LEU A 196 -8.59 9.28 8.47
CA LEU A 196 -8.18 10.64 8.86
C LEU A 196 -9.09 11.72 8.25
N GLU A 197 -9.55 11.53 7.02
CA GLU A 197 -10.47 12.46 6.37
C GLU A 197 -11.87 12.43 7.04
N GLN A 198 -12.35 11.25 7.44
CA GLN A 198 -13.56 11.13 8.25
C GLN A 198 -13.40 11.87 9.59
N LEU A 199 -12.29 11.64 10.28
CA LEU A 199 -11.99 12.31 11.53
C LEU A 199 -11.93 13.83 11.35
N ARG A 200 -11.24 14.32 10.33
CA ARG A 200 -11.14 15.75 10.00
C ARG A 200 -12.51 16.39 9.79
N LYS A 201 -13.40 15.74 9.03
CA LYS A 201 -14.77 16.23 8.81
C LYS A 201 -15.55 16.36 10.12
N THR A 202 -15.47 15.35 10.98
CA THR A 202 -16.21 15.32 12.25
C THR A 202 -15.73 16.40 13.22
N LEU A 203 -14.42 16.64 13.28
CA LEU A 203 -13.84 17.72 14.08
C LEU A 203 -14.16 19.10 13.49
N ALA A 204 -14.16 19.25 12.17
CA ALA A 204 -14.54 20.50 11.52
C ALA A 204 -16.00 20.89 11.83
N VAL A 205 -16.93 19.93 11.90
CA VAL A 205 -18.32 20.16 12.33
C VAL A 205 -18.38 20.64 13.79
N ALA A 206 -17.48 20.14 14.65
CA ALA A 206 -17.34 20.59 16.03
C ALA A 206 -16.62 21.96 16.18
N GLY A 207 -16.11 22.53 15.08
CA GLY A 207 -15.36 23.80 15.07
C GLY A 207 -13.89 23.65 15.43
N LEU A 208 -13.34 22.44 15.36
CA LEU A 208 -11.93 22.13 15.61
C LEU A 208 -11.21 21.88 14.28
N ASP A 209 -10.06 22.51 14.08
CA ASP A 209 -9.25 22.28 12.89
C ASP A 209 -8.25 21.14 13.13
N LEU A 210 -8.09 20.29 12.12
CA LEU A 210 -7.18 19.15 12.12
C LEU A 210 -6.42 19.17 10.78
N ALA A 211 -5.16 19.58 10.82
CA ALA A 211 -4.32 19.58 9.63
C ALA A 211 -3.58 18.24 9.51
N THR A 212 -3.61 17.67 8.31
CA THR A 212 -2.94 16.40 7.98
C THR A 212 -2.05 16.61 6.77
N GLU A 213 -0.77 16.25 6.88
CA GLU A 213 0.16 16.23 5.76
C GLU A 213 0.60 14.77 5.54
N THR A 214 0.40 14.26 4.31
CA THR A 214 0.84 12.90 3.97
C THR A 214 1.94 12.97 2.92
N PHE A 215 3.06 12.35 3.22
CA PHE A 215 4.23 12.22 2.38
C PHE A 215 4.43 10.74 2.03
N GLU A 216 4.31 10.40 0.75
CA GLU A 216 4.63 9.06 0.27
C GLU A 216 6.09 9.00 -0.17
N SER A 217 6.85 7.98 0.27
CA SER A 217 8.30 7.87 0.01
C SER A 217 8.64 7.43 -1.42
N PHE A 218 7.66 7.33 -2.32
CA PHE A 218 7.91 7.36 -3.76
C PHE A 218 8.33 8.79 -4.13
N GLN A 219 9.48 9.21 -3.62
CA GLN A 219 10.04 10.53 -3.87
C GLN A 219 10.21 10.72 -5.37
N ASP A 220 9.97 11.97 -5.81
CA ASP A 220 10.33 12.45 -7.13
C ASP A 220 11.71 11.91 -7.53
N LEU A 221 11.76 11.22 -8.68
CA LEU A 221 12.98 10.70 -9.31
C LEU A 221 14.12 11.74 -9.38
N ALA A 222 13.77 13.04 -9.35
CA ALA A 222 14.68 14.16 -9.31
C ALA A 222 15.48 14.29 -7.99
N VAL A 223 14.88 13.92 -6.84
CA VAL A 223 15.52 13.99 -5.51
C VAL A 223 16.40 12.77 -5.26
N ALA A 224 15.98 11.59 -5.74
CA ALA A 224 16.75 10.36 -5.60
C ALA A 224 18.03 10.35 -6.45
N SER A 225 17.98 10.95 -7.65
CA SER A 225 19.14 11.04 -8.55
C SER A 225 20.22 12.04 -8.08
N SER A 226 19.88 12.96 -7.18
CA SER A 226 20.82 13.94 -6.61
C SER A 226 21.51 13.46 -5.32
N ALA A 227 21.02 12.39 -4.68
CA ALA A 227 21.60 11.83 -3.46
C ALA A 227 22.71 10.77 -3.71
N THR A 228 22.78 10.20 -4.91
CA THR A 228 23.76 9.14 -5.23
C THR A 228 25.05 9.73 -5.80
N ASN A 229 26.04 9.99 -4.93
CA ASN A 229 27.42 10.34 -5.31
C ASN A 229 28.24 9.18 -5.92
N LYS A 230 27.58 8.17 -6.51
CA LYS A 230 28.26 7.04 -7.17
C LYS A 230 28.38 7.33 -8.67
N PRO A 231 29.60 7.46 -9.22
CA PRO A 231 29.81 7.90 -10.59
C PRO A 231 29.42 6.87 -11.69
N TYR A 232 28.76 5.75 -11.34
CA TYR A 232 28.51 4.64 -12.27
C TYR A 232 27.11 4.02 -12.20
N ASP A 233 26.23 4.42 -11.27
CA ASP A 233 24.88 3.85 -11.20
C ASP A 233 23.99 4.59 -12.20
N SER A 234 23.45 3.87 -13.18
CA SER A 234 22.56 4.44 -14.18
C SER A 234 21.26 4.92 -13.53
N SER A 235 20.67 6.04 -13.95
CA SER A 235 19.39 6.54 -13.38
C SER A 235 18.27 5.49 -13.38
N ILE A 236 18.35 4.51 -14.29
CA ILE A 236 17.47 3.35 -14.38
C ILE A 236 17.69 2.38 -13.21
N GLU A 237 18.93 2.12 -12.79
CA GLU A 237 19.20 1.28 -11.62
C GLU A 237 18.69 1.92 -10.33
N THR A 238 18.79 3.24 -10.17
CA THR A 238 18.19 3.94 -9.04
C THR A 238 16.67 3.78 -9.02
N LEU A 239 16.00 3.93 -10.17
CA LEU A 239 14.56 3.70 -10.29
C LEU A 239 14.19 2.26 -9.93
N LEU A 240 14.93 1.28 -10.45
CA LEU A 240 14.67 -0.14 -10.18
C LEU A 240 14.94 -0.50 -8.72
N GLN A 241 15.93 0.14 -8.10
CA GLN A 241 16.19 0.01 -6.67
C GLN A 241 15.04 0.61 -5.85
N GLN A 242 14.44 1.72 -6.28
CA GLN A 242 13.24 2.26 -5.64
C GLN A 242 12.03 1.34 -5.81
N LEU A 243 11.79 0.80 -7.00
CA LEU A 243 10.70 -0.16 -7.26
C LEU A 243 10.84 -1.47 -6.47
N THR A 244 12.06 -1.88 -6.15
CA THR A 244 12.34 -3.09 -5.35
C THR A 244 12.55 -2.80 -3.87
N SER A 245 12.59 -1.53 -3.47
CA SER A 245 12.71 -1.12 -2.07
C SER A 245 11.37 -1.22 -1.35
N CYS A 246 11.43 -1.47 -0.04
CA CYS A 246 10.27 -1.48 0.85
C CYS A 246 9.50 -0.14 0.74
N PRO A 247 8.22 -0.16 0.33
CA PRO A 247 7.40 1.05 0.33
C PRO A 247 7.30 1.66 1.74
N HIS A 248 7.43 2.99 1.79
CA HIS A 248 7.37 3.77 3.01
C HIS A 248 6.45 4.99 2.80
N SER A 249 5.64 5.32 3.79
CA SER A 249 4.82 6.53 3.78
C SER A 249 4.79 7.14 5.17
N THR A 250 4.86 8.45 5.25
CA THR A 250 4.82 9.22 6.49
C THR A 250 3.58 10.12 6.47
N THR A 251 2.75 10.08 7.51
CA THR A 251 1.64 11.00 7.71
C THR A 251 1.86 11.78 8.99
N THR A 252 1.87 13.11 8.92
CA THR A 252 1.94 13.99 10.09
C THR A 252 0.57 14.59 10.36
N LEU A 253 0.10 14.39 11.59
CA LEU A 253 -1.16 14.87 12.11
C LEU A 253 -0.89 16.02 13.08
N HIS A 254 -1.46 17.19 12.82
CA HIS A 254 -1.46 18.33 13.72
C HIS A 254 -2.73 18.29 14.56
N LEU A 255 -2.57 18.16 15.87
CA LEU A 255 -3.70 18.01 16.77
C LEU A 255 -4.37 19.37 17.09
N PRO A 256 -5.65 19.38 17.53
CA PRO A 256 -6.41 20.61 17.77
C PRO A 256 -5.84 21.53 18.86
N ASP A 257 -4.94 21.04 19.71
CA ASP A 257 -4.22 21.86 20.70
C ASP A 257 -3.20 22.83 20.08
N GLY A 258 -2.91 22.69 18.78
CA GLY A 258 -2.00 23.55 18.00
C GLY A 258 -0.51 23.36 18.31
N ALA A 259 -0.15 22.53 19.29
CA ALA A 259 1.23 22.32 19.70
C ALA A 259 1.73 20.90 19.42
N THR A 260 0.84 19.91 19.58
CA THR A 260 1.21 18.50 19.52
C THR A 260 1.09 17.96 18.09
N ASN A 261 2.14 17.29 17.63
CA ASN A 261 2.20 16.68 16.31
C ASN A 261 2.38 15.17 16.44
N VAL A 262 1.53 14.38 15.78
CA VAL A 262 1.65 12.92 15.75
C VAL A 262 2.15 12.50 14.36
N LYS A 263 3.34 11.91 14.29
CA LYS A 263 3.91 11.36 13.06
C LYS A 263 3.63 9.88 12.99
N ILE A 264 3.11 9.41 11.86
CA ILE A 264 2.76 8.01 11.61
C ILE A 264 3.58 7.56 10.39
N ASP A 265 4.45 6.58 10.59
CA ASP A 265 5.28 5.97 9.56
C ASP A 265 4.73 4.57 9.22
N ILE A 266 4.40 4.36 7.96
CA ILE A 266 3.86 3.11 7.42
C ILE A 266 4.97 2.45 6.62
N HIS A 267 5.30 1.21 6.97
CA HIS A 267 6.27 0.40 6.24
C HIS A 267 5.62 -0.92 5.84
N THR A 268 5.79 -1.35 4.59
CA THR A 268 5.27 -2.64 4.12
C THR A 268 6.41 -3.48 3.59
N ALA A 269 6.72 -4.58 4.28
CA ALA A 269 7.74 -5.51 3.84
C ALA A 269 7.20 -6.93 3.91
N LEU A 270 7.53 -7.75 2.91
CA LEU A 270 7.20 -9.18 2.86
C LEU A 270 8.45 -10.04 3.09
N HIS A 271 9.43 -9.54 3.85
CA HIS A 271 10.59 -10.29 4.30
C HIS A 271 10.71 -10.25 5.82
N PRO A 272 11.25 -11.31 6.46
CA PRO A 272 11.57 -11.25 7.89
C PRO A 272 12.34 -9.96 8.24
N PRO A 273 12.05 -9.31 9.38
CA PRO A 273 11.16 -9.78 10.46
C PRO A 273 9.66 -9.46 10.25
N THR A 274 9.32 -8.54 9.37
CA THR A 274 7.96 -8.06 9.15
C THR A 274 7.33 -8.79 7.96
N LEU A 275 6.27 -9.56 8.20
CA LEU A 275 5.53 -10.27 7.14
C LEU A 275 4.21 -9.55 6.87
N GLY A 276 4.29 -8.28 6.47
CA GLY A 276 3.14 -7.39 6.26
C GLY A 276 3.47 -5.93 6.52
N SER A 277 2.46 -5.14 6.90
CA SER A 277 2.63 -3.72 7.21
C SER A 277 2.84 -3.48 8.69
N SER A 278 3.80 -2.61 9.01
CA SER A 278 4.01 -2.07 10.34
C SER A 278 3.76 -0.57 10.35
N PHE A 279 3.09 -0.11 11.40
CA PHE A 279 2.77 1.29 11.64
C PHE A 279 3.56 1.75 12.86
N HIS A 280 4.41 2.74 12.69
CA HIS A 280 5.20 3.34 13.76
C HIS A 280 4.65 4.74 14.04
N VAL A 281 4.25 4.99 15.28
CA VAL A 281 3.72 6.29 15.69
C VAL A 281 4.75 6.97 16.58
N PHE A 282 4.97 8.26 16.34
CA PHE A 282 5.85 9.12 17.13
C PHE A 282 5.07 10.36 17.56
N ASN A 283 5.03 10.60 18.86
CA ASN A 283 4.42 11.81 19.40
C ASN A 283 5.50 12.89 19.54
N ASN A 284 5.40 13.94 18.72
CA ASN A 284 6.33 15.05 18.70
C ASN A 284 5.70 16.31 19.30
N ASN A 285 6.54 17.20 19.85
CA ASN A 285 6.13 18.50 20.39
C ASN A 285 5.05 18.43 21.49
N ILE A 286 5.14 17.46 22.38
CA ILE A 286 4.17 17.33 23.47
C ILE A 286 4.39 18.42 24.53
N LEU A 287 3.33 19.11 24.93
CA LEU A 287 3.37 20.03 26.08
C LEU A 287 3.61 19.24 27.38
N PRO A 288 4.56 19.64 28.25
CA PRO A 288 4.98 18.86 29.43
C PRO A 288 3.90 18.67 30.51
N MET A 289 2.78 19.39 30.43
CA MET A 289 1.62 19.25 31.32
C MET A 289 0.37 18.72 30.61
N SER A 290 0.48 18.33 29.33
CA SER A 290 -0.64 17.76 28.59
C SER A 290 -0.89 16.31 29.02
N PRO A 291 -2.15 15.85 29.10
CA PRO A 291 -2.47 14.44 29.29
C PRO A 291 -1.87 13.55 28.17
N VAL A 292 -1.58 14.13 27.00
CA VAL A 292 -0.88 13.45 25.89
C VAL A 292 0.58 13.10 26.24
N ALA A 293 1.20 13.80 27.20
CA ALA A 293 2.58 13.53 27.64
C ALA A 293 2.76 12.19 28.34
N GLN A 294 1.66 11.54 28.74
CA GLN A 294 1.69 10.26 29.44
C GLN A 294 1.62 9.07 28.49
N LEU A 295 1.34 9.31 27.21
CA LEU A 295 1.40 8.28 26.18
C LEU A 295 2.87 7.94 25.88
N PRO A 296 3.16 6.70 25.47
CA PRO A 296 4.50 6.31 25.06
C PRO A 296 4.99 7.22 23.91
N PRO A 297 6.27 7.64 23.92
CA PRO A 297 6.80 8.55 22.91
C PRO A 297 6.80 7.93 21.50
N SER A 298 6.92 6.60 21.43
CA SER A 298 6.73 5.84 20.22
C SER A 298 5.97 4.53 20.46
N ALA A 299 5.19 4.12 19.48
CA ALA A 299 4.44 2.88 19.49
C ALA A 299 4.49 2.19 18.12
N GLN A 300 4.49 0.85 18.11
CA GLN A 300 4.46 0.05 16.89
C GLN A 300 3.20 -0.81 16.86
N TYR A 301 2.49 -0.79 15.74
CA TYR A 301 1.29 -1.58 15.49
C TYR A 301 1.46 -2.41 14.23
N SER A 302 0.89 -3.61 14.21
CA SER A 302 0.86 -4.51 13.04
C SER A 302 -0.48 -4.52 12.32
N SER A 303 -1.46 -3.76 12.81
CA SER A 303 -2.84 -3.70 12.31
C SER A 303 -3.34 -2.27 12.38
N LEU A 304 -4.27 -1.93 11.49
CA LEU A 304 -4.90 -0.61 11.42
C LEU A 304 -5.84 -0.34 12.61
N ALA A 305 -6.63 -1.32 13.05
CA ALA A 305 -7.62 -1.09 14.12
C ALA A 305 -7.03 -0.62 15.48
N PRO A 306 -5.92 -1.20 16.00
CA PRO A 306 -5.24 -0.66 17.18
C PRO A 306 -4.70 0.75 16.97
N LEU A 307 -4.24 1.06 15.75
CA LEU A 307 -3.73 2.38 15.41
C LEU A 307 -4.85 3.41 15.35
N GLU A 308 -6.01 3.09 14.76
CA GLU A 308 -7.19 3.95 14.77
C GLU A 308 -7.64 4.22 16.21
N SER A 309 -7.65 3.19 17.07
CA SER A 309 -7.96 3.32 18.49
C SER A 309 -6.96 4.23 19.22
N TYR A 310 -5.68 4.14 18.86
CA TYR A 310 -4.65 5.02 19.40
C TYR A 310 -4.85 6.47 18.96
N ILE A 311 -5.09 6.71 17.65
CA ILE A 311 -5.29 8.07 17.11
C ILE A 311 -6.56 8.70 17.67
N THR A 312 -7.66 7.96 17.79
CA THR A 312 -8.90 8.45 18.42
C THR A 312 -8.67 8.79 19.90
N HIS A 313 -7.90 7.98 20.62
CA HIS A 313 -7.55 8.27 22.00
C HIS A 313 -6.66 9.52 22.10
N THR A 314 -5.59 9.65 21.30
CA THR A 314 -4.69 10.82 21.35
C THR A 314 -5.41 12.12 21.00
N THR A 315 -6.29 12.08 20.00
CA THR A 315 -7.11 13.23 19.59
C THR A 315 -8.12 13.60 20.67
N SER A 316 -8.77 12.63 21.33
CA SER A 316 -9.67 12.91 22.46
C SER A 316 -8.96 13.60 23.62
N LEU A 317 -7.73 13.19 23.94
CA LEU A 317 -6.90 13.84 24.95
C LEU A 317 -6.46 15.25 24.54
N SER A 318 -6.17 15.47 23.25
CA SER A 318 -5.85 16.81 22.74
C SER A 318 -7.05 17.76 22.78
N ILE A 319 -8.25 17.28 22.45
CA ILE A 319 -9.49 18.06 22.59
C ILE A 319 -9.73 18.44 24.06
N LEU A 320 -9.47 17.51 24.98
CA LEU A 320 -9.56 17.78 26.41
C LEU A 320 -8.55 18.85 26.83
N GLN A 321 -7.31 18.79 26.35
CA GLN A 321 -6.30 19.81 26.60
C GLN A 321 -6.71 21.17 26.03
N TYR A 322 -7.29 21.20 24.83
CA TYR A 322 -7.85 22.40 24.22
C TYR A 322 -8.95 23.02 25.10
N LEU A 323 -9.89 22.21 25.59
CA LEU A 323 -10.94 22.67 26.52
C LEU A 323 -10.36 23.20 27.85
N LEU A 324 -9.38 22.51 28.45
CA LEU A 324 -8.73 22.97 29.68
C LEU A 324 -8.02 24.32 29.50
N SER A 325 -7.43 24.56 28.32
CA SER A 325 -6.79 25.84 28.02
C SER A 325 -7.78 26.99 27.89
N GLN A 326 -9.02 26.70 27.47
CA GLN A 326 -10.08 27.71 27.35
C GLN A 326 -10.85 27.94 28.66
N PHE A 327 -10.99 26.92 29.50
CA PHE A 327 -11.81 26.96 30.71
C PHE A 327 -11.02 26.61 31.98
N SER A 328 -10.50 27.64 32.66
CA SER A 328 -9.64 27.48 33.85
C SER A 328 -10.33 26.92 35.10
N THR A 329 -11.67 26.84 35.09
CA THR A 329 -12.47 26.31 36.21
C THR A 329 -12.58 24.78 36.20
N TRP A 330 -12.09 24.14 35.14
CA TRP A 330 -12.13 22.69 34.96
C TRP A 330 -10.76 22.08 35.19
N HIS A 331 -10.75 20.85 35.72
CA HIS A 331 -9.54 20.08 35.99
C HIS A 331 -9.69 18.68 35.41
N ALA A 332 -8.60 18.09 34.92
CA ALA A 332 -8.61 16.70 34.46
C ALA A 332 -9.05 15.77 35.60
N PHE A 333 -10.01 14.87 35.32
CA PHE A 333 -10.52 13.93 36.32
C PHE A 333 -9.44 12.91 36.71
N SER A 334 -8.73 12.41 35.70
CA SER A 334 -7.56 11.57 35.80
C SER A 334 -6.64 11.88 34.61
N PRO A 335 -5.31 11.80 34.79
CA PRO A 335 -4.36 12.21 33.77
C PRO A 335 -4.43 11.47 32.42
N CYS A 336 -5.03 10.27 32.38
CA CYS A 336 -5.29 9.52 31.14
C CYS A 336 -6.78 9.31 30.87
N SER A 337 -7.66 9.92 31.66
CA SER A 337 -9.10 9.83 31.39
C SER A 337 -9.50 10.87 30.36
N ASN A 338 -10.41 10.49 29.48
CA ASN A 338 -11.06 11.42 28.58
C ASN A 338 -12.13 12.27 29.31
N SER A 339 -11.92 12.62 30.58
CA SER A 339 -12.91 13.28 31.44
C SER A 339 -12.31 14.46 32.20
N ILE A 340 -13.07 15.54 32.29
CA ILE A 340 -12.77 16.73 33.10
C ILE A 340 -13.84 16.90 34.17
N MET A 341 -13.45 17.43 35.31
CA MET A 341 -14.35 17.72 36.43
C MET A 341 -14.27 19.18 36.83
N ARG A 342 -15.39 19.70 37.32
CA ARG A 342 -15.47 20.99 38.00
C ARG A 342 -16.19 20.80 39.34
N ASN A 343 -15.62 21.42 40.37
CA ASN A 343 -16.27 21.51 41.68
C ASN A 343 -17.10 22.79 41.75
N ARG A 344 -18.36 22.67 42.13
CA ARG A 344 -19.22 23.86 42.31
C ARG A 344 -18.87 24.54 43.64
N PRO A 345 -18.63 25.86 43.65
CA PRO A 345 -18.40 26.56 44.91
C PRO A 345 -19.66 26.45 45.79
N GLY A 346 -19.51 25.82 46.96
CA GLY A 346 -20.59 25.70 47.96
C GLY A 346 -21.49 24.46 47.86
N SER A 347 -21.27 23.52 46.93
CA SER A 347 -21.97 22.22 46.88
C SER A 347 -21.00 21.04 46.89
N ARG A 348 -21.47 19.86 47.34
CA ARG A 348 -20.74 18.57 47.17
C ARG A 348 -20.92 17.97 45.76
N ASP A 349 -21.78 18.57 44.94
CA ASP A 349 -22.05 18.10 43.59
C ASP A 349 -20.85 18.32 42.69
N ARG A 350 -20.54 17.30 41.88
CA ARG A 350 -19.46 17.33 40.89
C ARG A 350 -20.08 17.23 39.50
N GLU A 351 -19.60 18.06 38.60
CA GLU A 351 -19.92 17.98 37.18
C GLU A 351 -18.75 17.32 36.48
N ILE A 352 -19.02 16.22 35.80
CA ILE A 352 -18.04 15.45 35.02
C ILE A 352 -18.47 15.56 33.56
N VAL A 353 -17.54 15.98 32.71
CA VAL A 353 -17.73 15.96 31.26
C VAL A 353 -16.71 15.01 30.68
N SER A 354 -17.15 14.08 29.83
CA SER A 354 -16.27 13.17 29.12
C SER A 354 -16.40 13.29 27.61
N VAL A 355 -15.25 13.28 26.95
CA VAL A 355 -15.12 13.36 25.49
C VAL A 355 -14.88 11.94 24.98
N VAL A 356 -15.80 11.43 24.19
CA VAL A 356 -15.69 10.12 23.57
C VAL A 356 -15.60 10.35 22.07
N LEU A 357 -14.58 9.77 21.44
CA LEU A 357 -14.46 9.77 19.99
C LEU A 357 -14.46 8.31 19.55
N ASP A 358 -15.53 7.89 18.88
CA ASP A 358 -15.66 6.52 18.38
C ASP A 358 -16.12 6.54 16.93
N LYS A 359 -15.41 5.84 16.04
CA LYS A 359 -15.77 5.64 14.62
C LYS A 359 -16.21 6.89 13.86
N GLY A 360 -15.56 8.03 14.10
CA GLY A 360 -15.94 9.29 13.46
C GLY A 360 -17.20 9.93 14.04
N GLN A 361 -17.55 9.63 15.29
CA GLN A 361 -18.53 10.38 16.05
C GLN A 361 -17.83 10.97 17.27
N LEU A 362 -17.95 12.29 17.43
CA LEU A 362 -17.53 12.98 18.63
C LEU A 362 -18.72 13.06 19.57
N GLY A 363 -18.60 12.48 20.75
CA GLY A 363 -19.59 12.51 21.81
C GLY A 363 -19.07 13.31 23.00
N LEU A 364 -19.88 14.24 23.50
CA LEU A 364 -19.65 14.91 24.78
C LEU A 364 -20.75 14.47 25.74
N THR A 365 -20.39 13.62 26.69
CA THR A 365 -21.29 13.20 27.76
C THR A 365 -21.03 14.05 28.99
N TRP A 366 -22.09 14.48 29.67
CA TRP A 366 -21.97 15.18 30.93
C TRP A 366 -22.83 14.48 31.99
N GLN A 367 -22.32 14.46 33.21
CA GLN A 367 -22.99 13.85 34.36
C GLN A 367 -22.83 14.76 35.57
N ARG A 368 -23.95 15.01 36.27
CA ARG A 368 -23.95 15.72 37.56
C ARG A 368 -24.16 14.72 38.69
N ASN A 369 -23.16 14.56 39.55
CA ASN A 369 -23.29 13.74 40.75
C ASN A 369 -24.19 14.46 41.76
N GLY A 370 -25.41 13.94 41.95
CA GLY A 370 -26.42 14.47 42.86
C GLY A 370 -27.86 14.08 42.51
N ARG A 371 -28.15 13.76 41.24
CA ARG A 371 -29.46 13.26 40.76
C ARG A 371 -29.27 12.24 39.64
N LEU A 372 -29.95 11.09 39.72
CA LEU A 372 -29.88 9.98 38.76
C LEU A 372 -30.35 10.33 37.32
N ASN A 373 -30.97 11.51 37.12
CA ASN A 373 -31.55 11.92 35.84
C ASN A 373 -30.83 13.11 35.16
N ASP A 374 -29.76 13.65 35.75
CA ASP A 374 -29.02 14.80 35.19
C ASP A 374 -27.80 14.29 34.39
N GLN A 375 -28.08 13.62 33.27
CA GLN A 375 -27.09 13.21 32.28
C GLN A 375 -27.57 13.60 30.88
N GLY A 376 -26.64 13.95 30.00
CA GLY A 376 -26.94 14.21 28.60
C GLY A 376 -25.74 13.92 27.72
N THR A 377 -26.00 13.75 26.43
CA THR A 377 -24.98 13.48 25.42
C THR A 377 -25.22 14.37 24.22
N TRP A 378 -24.16 15.02 23.77
CA TRP A 378 -24.12 15.74 22.51
C TRP A 378 -23.26 14.95 21.54
N THR A 379 -23.75 14.69 20.34
CA THR A 379 -22.99 13.96 19.31
C THR A 379 -22.84 14.80 18.04
N TRP A 380 -21.61 14.88 17.54
CA TRP A 380 -21.27 15.43 16.23
C TRP A 380 -20.87 14.27 15.32
N ASP A 381 -21.51 14.18 14.16
CA ASP A 381 -21.22 13.19 13.12
C ASP A 381 -20.90 13.89 11.79
N ASP A 382 -20.62 13.10 10.75
CA ASP A 382 -20.30 13.58 9.41
C ASP A 382 -21.51 14.17 8.66
N LEU A 383 -22.73 13.97 9.16
CA LEU A 383 -23.99 14.44 8.58
C LEU A 383 -24.57 15.67 9.31
N GLY A 384 -24.11 15.98 10.52
CA GLY A 384 -24.58 17.09 11.33
C GLY A 384 -24.37 16.91 12.85
N VAL A 385 -25.25 17.55 13.62
CA VAL A 385 -25.28 17.45 15.09
C VAL A 385 -26.58 16.77 15.47
N GLU A 386 -26.51 15.59 16.05
CA GLU A 386 -27.65 14.98 16.73
C GLU A 386 -27.61 15.39 18.21
N GLY A 387 -28.52 16.30 18.56
CA GLY A 387 -28.65 16.93 19.88
C GLY A 387 -29.67 18.06 19.80
N ILE A 388 -30.34 18.37 20.91
CA ILE A 388 -31.49 19.29 20.97
C ILE A 388 -31.14 20.67 20.36
N GLY A 389 -31.51 20.86 19.09
CA GLY A 389 -31.63 22.16 18.40
C GLY A 389 -30.33 22.96 18.18
N GLU A 390 -29.92 23.05 16.91
CA GLU A 390 -28.89 23.91 16.31
C GLU A 390 -27.47 23.35 16.20
N LYS A 391 -26.83 23.61 15.05
CA LYS A 391 -25.39 23.42 14.81
C LYS A 391 -24.60 24.33 15.75
N ARG A 392 -24.13 23.80 16.87
CA ARG A 392 -23.32 24.54 17.85
C ARG A 392 -21.90 23.98 17.86
N SER A 393 -20.92 24.89 17.92
CA SER A 393 -19.52 24.49 18.10
C SER A 393 -19.34 23.80 19.44
N LEU A 394 -18.32 22.95 19.56
CA LEU A 394 -18.00 22.26 20.81
C LEU A 394 -17.75 23.25 21.96
N VAL A 395 -17.14 24.39 21.66
CA VAL A 395 -16.92 25.48 22.63
C VAL A 395 -18.23 26.12 23.07
N ASP A 396 -19.18 26.34 22.16
CA ASP A 396 -20.48 26.92 22.48
C ASP A 396 -21.34 25.98 23.31
N VAL A 397 -21.33 24.68 23.00
CA VAL A 397 -21.99 23.66 23.84
C VAL A 397 -21.35 23.63 25.21
N PHE A 398 -20.01 23.67 25.30
CA PHE A 398 -19.33 23.64 26.58
C PHE A 398 -19.62 24.87 27.45
N ARG A 399 -19.80 26.06 26.86
CA ARG A 399 -20.21 27.29 27.58
C ARG A 399 -21.59 27.21 28.22
N THR A 400 -22.44 26.26 27.83
CA THR A 400 -23.76 26.08 28.45
C THR A 400 -23.72 25.37 29.81
N PHE A 401 -22.57 24.77 30.16
CA PHE A 401 -22.28 24.15 31.47
C PHE A 401 -21.46 25.10 32.37
#